data_AF-A0A2D6NYQ9-F1
#
_entry.id   AF-A0A2D6NYQ9-F1
#
_cell.length_a   1.000
_cell.length_b   1.000
_cell.length_c   1.000
_cell.angle_alpha   90.00
_cell.angle_beta   90.00
_cell.angle_gamma   90.00
#
_symmetry.space_group_name_H-M   'P 1'
#
loop_
_entity.id
_entity.type
_entity.pdbx_description
1 polymer ?
#
loop_
_entity_poly.entity_id
_entity_poly.type
_entity_poly.pdbx_seq_one_letter_code
_entity_poly.pdbx_strand_id
1 'polypeptide(L)'
;MKLNLEDKEYELKEVKGLWKVKGLMFSKKKNLIFDLKGRKELIHGLFVFFPLKLYFLDENYNILEKGELKPFGFYLPKVKAKWLVEVS
;
A
#
# COMPACT_ATOMS: atom_id res chain seq x y z
N MET A 1 10.61 5.97 6.27
CA MET A 1 9.82 6.85 7.18
C MET A 1 9.14 5.97 8.21
N LYS A 2 8.85 6.48 9.40
CA LYS A 2 8.06 5.76 10.40
C LYS A 2 6.65 6.32 10.41
N LEU A 3 5.64 5.45 10.43
CA LEU A 3 4.24 5.85 10.50
C LEU A 3 3.50 4.98 11.51
N ASN A 4 2.71 5.62 12.37
CA ASN A 4 1.84 4.92 13.31
C ASN A 4 0.51 4.62 12.63
N LEU A 5 0.18 3.34 12.51
CA LEU A 5 -1.10 2.86 12.00
C LEU A 5 -1.66 1.86 13.02
N GLU A 6 -2.88 2.12 13.51
CA GLU A 6 -3.56 1.23 14.47
C GLU A 6 -2.70 0.90 15.71
N ASP A 7 -2.14 1.94 16.35
CA ASP A 7 -1.30 1.83 17.55
C ASP A 7 -0.02 1.00 17.35
N LYS A 8 0.38 0.77 16.10
CA LYS A 8 1.64 0.11 15.72
C LYS A 8 2.50 1.03 14.85
N GLU A 9 3.78 1.11 15.19
CA GLU A 9 4.76 1.81 14.38
C GLU A 9 5.25 0.92 13.24
N TYR A 10 5.14 1.42 12.01
CA TYR A 10 5.67 0.76 10.82
C TYR A 10 6.81 1.57 10.23
N GLU A 11 7.95 0.92 9.99
CA GLU A 11 9.00 1.47 9.16
C GLU A 11 8.65 1.24 7.68
N LEU A 12 8.25 2.32 7.01
CA LEU A 12 7.81 2.34 5.62
C LEU A 12 8.91 2.82 4.68
N LYS A 13 9.09 2.12 3.57
CA LYS A 13 9.95 2.58 2.47
C LYS A 13 9.11 3.23 1.38
N GLU A 14 9.41 4.49 1.07
CA GLU A 14 8.75 5.19 -0.02
C GLU A 14 9.22 4.65 -1.37
N VAL A 15 8.28 4.32 -2.25
CA VAL A 15 8.57 3.83 -3.60
C VAL A 15 8.28 4.94 -4.62
N LYS A 16 9.32 5.35 -5.36
CA LYS A 16 9.26 6.41 -6.37
C LYS A 16 9.41 5.85 -7.80
N GLY A 17 8.77 6.53 -8.76
CA GLY A 17 8.95 6.27 -10.20
C GLY A 17 8.41 4.92 -10.69
N LEU A 18 9.10 4.32 -11.67
CA LEU A 18 8.76 3.05 -12.33
C LEU A 18 8.70 1.86 -11.37
N TRP A 19 9.35 1.96 -10.20
CA TRP A 19 9.34 0.93 -9.17
C TRP A 19 7.97 0.74 -8.51
N LYS A 20 7.04 1.70 -8.68
CA LYS A 20 5.64 1.55 -8.25
C LYS A 20 4.96 0.34 -8.88
N VAL A 21 5.28 0.04 -10.15
CA VAL A 21 4.69 -1.09 -10.87
C VAL A 21 5.25 -2.42 -10.36
N LYS A 22 6.53 -2.45 -9.93
CA LYS A 22 7.15 -3.65 -9.35
C LYS A 22 6.71 -3.92 -7.91
N GLY A 23 6.45 -2.88 -7.10
CA GLY A 23 6.00 -3.03 -5.73
C GLY A 23 6.78 -4.10 -4.94
N LEU A 24 6.05 -5.09 -4.41
CA LEU A 24 6.59 -6.24 -3.68
C LEU A 24 6.85 -7.51 -4.51
N MET A 25 6.71 -7.45 -5.84
CA MET A 25 6.90 -8.62 -6.72
C MET A 25 8.23 -9.31 -6.47
N PHE A 26 8.20 -10.63 -6.28
CA PHE A 26 9.39 -11.47 -6.06
C PHE A 26 10.30 -10.99 -4.91
N SER A 27 9.75 -10.22 -3.97
CA SER A 27 10.51 -9.67 -2.85
C SER A 27 10.07 -10.27 -1.52
N LYS A 28 10.92 -10.11 -0.50
CA LYS A 28 10.56 -10.46 0.89
C LYS A 28 9.56 -9.44 1.45
N LYS A 29 8.84 -9.84 2.50
CA LYS A 29 7.98 -8.98 3.32
C LYS A 29 8.65 -7.65 3.67
N LYS A 30 7.99 -6.54 3.32
CA LYS A 30 8.42 -5.15 3.57
C LYS A 30 7.19 -4.27 3.65
N ASN A 31 7.28 -3.20 4.43
CA ASN A 31 6.23 -2.20 4.47
C ASN A 31 6.58 -1.06 3.50
N LEU A 32 5.67 -0.76 2.57
CA LEU A 32 5.89 0.21 1.51
C LEU A 32 4.83 1.30 1.57
N ILE A 33 5.21 2.50 1.10
CA ILE A 33 4.26 3.60 0.90
C ILE A 33 4.39 4.16 -0.51
N PHE A 34 3.24 4.40 -1.13
CA PHE A 34 3.09 4.85 -2.51
C PHE A 34 2.26 6.14 -2.56
N ASP A 35 2.72 7.13 -3.31
CA ASP A 35 1.93 8.32 -3.62
C ASP A 35 0.94 8.02 -4.76
N LEU A 36 -0.35 7.94 -4.48
CA LEU A 36 -1.41 7.73 -5.46
C LEU A 36 -1.86 9.04 -6.14
N LYS A 37 -1.30 10.19 -5.74
CA LYS A 37 -1.62 11.53 -6.27
C LYS A 37 -3.12 11.87 -6.22
N GLY A 38 -3.84 11.38 -5.20
CA GLY A 38 -5.26 11.65 -5.03
C GLY A 38 -6.16 10.87 -6.01
N ARG A 39 -5.70 9.74 -6.53
CA ARG A 39 -6.43 8.92 -7.52
C ARG A 39 -6.89 7.60 -6.92
N LYS A 40 -7.87 6.98 -7.59
CA LYS A 40 -8.19 5.56 -7.40
C LYS A 40 -7.29 4.77 -8.33
N GLU A 41 -6.39 3.97 -7.78
CA GLU A 41 -5.56 3.07 -8.55
C GLU A 41 -5.91 1.63 -8.18
N LEU A 42 -6.02 0.76 -9.19
CA LEU A 42 -6.22 -0.67 -8.98
C LEU A 42 -4.93 -1.26 -8.42
N ILE A 43 -5.01 -1.88 -7.26
CA ILE A 43 -3.86 -2.52 -6.62
C ILE A 43 -3.86 -3.98 -7.01
N HIS A 44 -2.70 -4.47 -7.46
CA HIS A 44 -2.54 -5.85 -7.91
C HIS A 44 -1.49 -6.59 -7.08
N GLY A 45 -1.81 -7.82 -6.71
CA GLY A 45 -0.91 -8.73 -6.00
C GLY A 45 -0.23 -9.74 -6.94
N LEU A 46 -0.18 -9.45 -8.25
CA LEU A 46 0.49 -10.33 -9.22
C LEU A 46 1.96 -10.51 -8.79
N PHE A 47 2.40 -11.77 -8.68
CA PHE A 47 3.75 -12.14 -8.21
C PHE A 47 4.09 -11.74 -6.76
N VAL A 48 3.08 -11.46 -5.94
CA VAL A 48 3.21 -11.34 -4.47
C VAL A 48 2.68 -12.64 -3.83
N PHE A 49 3.55 -13.33 -3.10
CA PHE A 49 3.29 -14.67 -2.56
C PHE A 49 2.77 -14.69 -1.11
N PHE A 50 2.34 -13.54 -0.59
CA PHE A 50 1.83 -13.37 0.78
C PHE A 50 0.70 -12.33 0.81
N PRO A 51 -0.22 -12.40 1.79
CA PRO A 51 -1.28 -11.41 1.93
C PRO A 51 -0.71 -10.05 2.33
N LEU A 52 -1.35 -8.98 1.86
CA LEU A 52 -1.02 -7.60 2.20
C LEU A 52 -2.21 -6.92 2.86
N LYS A 53 -1.96 -6.18 3.93
CA LYS A 53 -2.89 -5.16 4.43
C LYS A 53 -2.64 -3.87 3.67
N LEU A 54 -3.72 -3.27 3.21
CA LEU A 54 -3.72 -2.01 2.49
C LEU A 54 -4.35 -0.93 3.36
N TYR A 55 -3.64 0.19 3.54
CA TYR A 55 -4.18 1.38 4.17
C TYR A 55 -4.14 2.54 3.17
N PHE A 56 -5.31 3.07 2.84
CA PHE A 56 -5.47 4.21 1.97
C PHE A 56 -5.58 5.47 2.84
N LEU A 57 -4.67 6.42 2.65
CA LEU A 57 -4.55 7.60 3.50
C LEU A 57 -4.78 8.90 2.72
N ASP A 58 -5.27 9.93 3.42
CA ASP A 58 -5.31 11.30 2.93
C ASP A 58 -3.94 12.00 3.00
N GLU A 59 -3.88 13.28 2.63
CA GLU A 59 -2.66 14.09 2.67
C GLU A 59 -2.08 14.34 4.08
N ASN A 60 -2.91 14.19 5.12
CA ASN A 60 -2.55 14.32 6.52
C ASN A 60 -2.28 12.96 7.18
N TYR A 61 -2.15 11.88 6.39
CA TYR A 61 -1.97 10.50 6.84
C TYR A 61 -3.14 9.91 7.65
N ASN A 62 -4.34 10.48 7.55
CA ASN A 62 -5.54 9.86 8.13
C ASN A 62 -5.99 8.68 7.29
N ILE A 63 -6.41 7.58 7.94
CA ILE A 63 -6.90 6.39 7.26
C ILE A 63 -8.30 6.65 6.70
N LEU A 64 -8.43 6.63 5.38
CA LEU A 64 -9.70 6.75 4.66
C LEU A 64 -10.35 5.38 4.42
N GLU A 65 -9.54 4.37 4.08
CA GLU A 65 -10.03 3.03 3.76
C GLU A 65 -8.97 1.99 4.14
N LYS A 66 -9.44 0.79 4.51
CA LYS A 66 -8.61 -0.38 4.79
C LYS A 66 -9.02 -1.52 3.88
N GLY A 67 -8.05 -2.27 3.39
CA GLY A 67 -8.26 -3.44 2.56
C GLY A 67 -7.30 -4.57 2.88
N GLU A 68 -7.61 -5.75 2.38
CA GLU A 68 -6.69 -6.88 2.40
C GLU A 68 -6.59 -7.44 0.98
N LEU A 69 -5.36 -7.62 0.51
CA LEU A 69 -5.04 -8.17 -0.79
C LEU A 69 -4.45 -9.55 -0.61
N LYS A 70 -5.16 -10.56 -1.11
CA LYS A 70 -4.66 -11.94 -1.16
C LYS A 70 -3.57 -12.08 -2.23
N PRO A 71 -2.66 -13.06 -2.09
CA PRO A 71 -1.71 -13.40 -3.14
C PRO A 71 -2.40 -13.54 -4.50
N PHE A 72 -1.80 -12.98 -5.56
CA PHE A 72 -2.36 -12.99 -6.92
C PHE A 72 -3.75 -12.34 -7.07
N GLY A 73 -4.21 -11.60 -6.08
CA GLY A 73 -5.50 -10.91 -6.09
C GLY A 73 -5.43 -9.50 -6.66
N PHE A 74 -6.59 -8.85 -6.68
CA PHE A 74 -6.73 -7.44 -7.03
C PHE A 74 -7.61 -6.74 -5.99
N TYR A 75 -7.33 -5.46 -5.73
CA TYR A 75 -8.11 -4.62 -4.83
C TYR A 75 -8.34 -3.26 -5.47
N LEU A 76 -9.60 -2.85 -5.59
CA LEU A 76 -9.99 -1.54 -6.10
C LEU A 76 -10.54 -0.70 -4.94
N PRO A 77 -9.88 0.41 -4.56
CA PRO A 77 -10.37 1.26 -3.49
C PRO A 77 -11.65 2.01 -3.87
N LYS A 78 -12.54 2.18 -2.89
CA LYS A 78 -13.78 2.97 -3.02
C LYS A 78 -13.50 4.47 -2.89
N VAL A 79 -12.43 4.85 -2.20
CA VAL A 79 -12.03 6.25 -1.99
C VAL A 79 -10.83 6.64 -2.87
N LYS A 80 -10.74 7.94 -3.19
CA LYS A 80 -9.49 8.52 -3.69
C LYS A 80 -8.56 8.69 -2.50
N ALA A 81 -7.29 8.36 -2.67
CA ALA A 81 -6.30 8.48 -1.60
C ALA A 81 -5.06 9.19 -2.10
N LYS A 82 -4.37 9.89 -1.20
CA LYS A 82 -3.07 10.50 -1.48
C LYS A 82 -1.97 9.45 -1.31
N TRP A 83 -2.06 8.62 -0.27
CA TRP A 83 -1.08 7.58 0.00
C TRP A 83 -1.74 6.21 0.05
N LEU A 84 -1.00 5.20 -0.40
CA LEU A 84 -1.27 3.80 -0.14
C LEU A 84 -0.12 3.24 0.70
N VAL A 85 -0.43 2.57 1.79
CA VAL A 85 0.53 1.81 2.58
C VAL A 85 0.23 0.33 2.44
N GLU A 86 1.24 -0.44 2.03
CA GLU A 86 1.20 -1.89 1.97
C GLU A 86 2.01 -2.46 3.14
N VAL A 87 1.36 -3.31 3.96
CA VAL A 87 1.96 -3.97 5.14
C VAL A 87 1.79 -5.48 5.01
N SER A 88 2.83 -6.25 5.33
CA SER A 88 2.92 -7.71 5.11
C SER A 88 3.25 -8.54 6.34
#